data_AF-A0A6J5W1E5-F1
#
_entry.id   AF-A0A6J5W1E5-F1
#
_cell.length_a   1.000
_cell.length_b   1.000
_cell.length_c   1.000
_cell.angle_alpha   90.00
_cell.angle_beta   90.00
_cell.angle_gamma   90.00
#
_symmetry.space_group_name_H-M   'P 1'
#
loop_
_entity.id
_entity.type
_entity.pdbx_description
1 polymer ?
#
loop_
_entity_poly.entity_id
_entity_poly.type
_entity_poly.pdbx_seq_one_letter_code
_entity_poly.pdbx_strand_id
1 'polypeptide(L)'
;MAEHKVQNKYHARDLDPSKLPKGRKPKNQQKKVRMMLSMSIRCNTCGNYISEGTTFNSRKEDAVGENYLGEQILRFYFQMYQVLR
;
A
#
# COMPACT_ATOMS: atom_id res chain seq x y z
N MET A 1 3.58 -7.91 -27.04
CA MET A 1 2.80 -8.05 -25.80
C MET A 1 3.17 -9.37 -25.16
N ALA A 2 3.80 -9.35 -23.99
CA ALA A 2 4.08 -10.59 -23.26
C ALA A 2 2.80 -11.03 -22.53
N GLU A 3 2.59 -12.34 -22.43
CA GLU A 3 1.44 -12.91 -21.72
C GLU A 3 1.51 -12.60 -20.22
N HIS A 4 0.36 -12.34 -19.59
CA HIS A 4 0.29 -12.11 -18.13
C HIS A 4 0.70 -13.37 -17.32
N LYS A 5 0.52 -14.56 -17.91
CA LYS A 5 0.92 -15.85 -17.33
C LYS A 5 1.93 -16.54 -18.24
N VAL A 6 3.17 -16.04 -18.23
CA VAL A 6 4.25 -16.68 -18.98
C VAL A 6 4.65 -18.00 -18.31
N GLN A 7 4.72 -19.09 -19.08
CA GLN A 7 5.11 -20.41 -18.55
C GLN A 7 6.59 -20.43 -18.18
N ASN A 8 7.47 -19.98 -19.08
CA ASN A 8 8.91 -20.01 -18.87
C ASN A 8 9.53 -18.62 -19.11
N LYS A 9 10.46 -18.22 -18.24
CA LYS A 9 11.35 -17.08 -18.46
C LYS A 9 12.72 -17.61 -18.85
N TYR A 10 13.40 -16.92 -19.77
CA TYR A 10 14.77 -17.28 -20.12
C TYR A 10 15.71 -16.94 -18.96
N HIS A 11 16.51 -17.92 -18.53
CA HIS A 11 17.53 -17.77 -17.50
C HIS A 11 18.91 -17.90 -18.15
N ALA A 12 19.84 -16.99 -17.83
CA ALA A 12 21.22 -17.10 -18.31
C ALA A 12 21.91 -18.34 -17.72
N ARG A 13 22.83 -18.95 -18.48
CA ARG A 13 23.48 -20.22 -18.12
C ARG A 13 24.28 -20.14 -16.81
N ASP A 14 24.80 -18.96 -16.47
CA ASP A 14 25.62 -18.71 -15.28
C ASP A 14 24.81 -18.15 -14.09
N LEU A 15 23.48 -18.05 -14.20
CA LEU A 15 22.62 -17.48 -13.16
C LEU A 15 22.49 -18.45 -11.97
N ASP A 16 23.29 -18.21 -10.93
CA ASP A 16 23.20 -18.94 -9.67
C ASP A 16 22.16 -18.30 -8.73
N PRO A 17 21.05 -19.00 -8.38
CA PRO A 17 20.01 -18.47 -7.49
C PRO A 17 20.53 -18.10 -6.09
N SER A 18 21.66 -18.68 -5.66
CA SER A 18 22.25 -18.45 -4.33
C SER A 18 22.93 -17.09 -4.22
N LYS A 19 23.40 -16.55 -5.35
CA LYS A 19 24.16 -15.28 -5.41
C LYS A 19 23.28 -14.07 -5.64
N LEU A 20 21.96 -14.25 -5.84
CA LEU A 20 21.05 -13.13 -6.06
C LEU A 20 20.90 -12.29 -4.77
N PRO A 21 21.02 -10.95 -4.87
CA PRO A 21 20.78 -10.09 -3.73
C PRO A 21 19.30 -10.14 -3.35
N LYS A 22 19.01 -10.53 -2.11
CA LYS A 22 17.67 -10.40 -1.54
C LYS A 22 17.42 -8.91 -1.24
N GLY A 23 16.43 -8.31 -1.89
CA GLY A 23 16.07 -6.92 -1.66
C GLY A 23 15.68 -6.68 -0.19
N ARG A 24 16.54 -6.02 0.57
CA ARG A 24 16.25 -5.63 1.95
C ARG A 24 15.30 -4.44 1.91
N LYS A 25 14.07 -4.63 2.38
CA LYS A 25 13.10 -3.54 2.54
C LYS A 25 13.26 -2.93 3.93
N PRO A 26 13.18 -1.59 4.06
CA PRO A 26 13.18 -0.96 5.38
C PRO A 26 11.95 -1.43 6.17
N LYS A 27 12.10 -1.58 7.50
CA LYS A 27 11.01 -2.06 8.37
C LYS A 27 9.81 -1.13 8.36
N ASN A 28 10.02 0.18 8.20
CA ASN A 28 8.94 1.16 8.14
C ASN A 28 8.59 1.60 6.70
N GLN A 29 8.39 0.65 5.79
CA GLN A 29 8.08 0.98 4.40
C GLN A 29 6.60 1.32 4.23
N GLN A 30 6.31 2.56 3.85
CA GLN A 30 4.97 2.94 3.40
C GLN A 30 4.64 2.28 2.05
N LYS A 31 3.53 1.52 2.01
CA LYS A 31 3.04 0.84 0.80
C LYS A 31 1.89 1.62 0.19
N LYS A 32 1.92 1.86 -1.12
CA LYS A 32 0.80 2.48 -1.84
C LYS A 32 -0.28 1.42 -2.08
N VAL A 33 -1.50 1.67 -1.62
CA VAL A 33 -2.64 0.75 -1.71
C VAL A 33 -3.87 1.53 -2.13
N ARG A 34 -4.70 0.95 -3.01
CA ARG A 34 -6.02 1.48 -3.33
C ARG A 34 -7.05 0.87 -2.40
N MET A 35 -7.75 1.69 -1.63
CA MET A 35 -8.74 1.25 -0.64
C MET A 35 -10.08 1.96 -0.81
N MET A 36 -11.13 1.38 -0.24
CA MET A 36 -12.44 2.03 -0.08
C MET A 36 -12.59 2.52 1.35
N LEU A 37 -13.32 3.64 1.54
CA LEU A 37 -13.73 4.05 2.89
C LEU A 37 -14.85 3.16 3.41
N SER A 38 -14.72 2.70 4.64
CA SER A 38 -15.73 1.92 5.34
C SER A 38 -16.86 2.78 5.93
N MET A 39 -16.63 4.07 6.13
CA MET A 39 -17.57 5.00 6.74
C MET A 39 -17.53 6.34 6.01
N SER A 40 -18.61 7.11 6.13
CA SER A 40 -18.62 8.50 5.70
C SER A 40 -17.79 9.36 6.64
N ILE A 41 -16.97 10.26 6.07
CA ILE A 41 -16.05 11.12 6.82
C ILE A 41 -16.29 12.56 6.40
N ARG A 42 -16.25 13.48 7.36
CA ARG A 42 -16.21 14.93 7.12
C ARG A 42 -14.79 15.44 7.24
N CYS A 43 -14.34 16.20 6.24
CA CYS A 43 -13.05 16.86 6.31
C CYS A 43 -13.10 18.10 7.22
N ASN A 44 -12.19 18.19 8.19
CA ASN A 44 -12.13 19.33 9.11
C ASN A 44 -11.64 20.63 8.44
N THR A 45 -10.86 20.55 7.35
CA THR A 45 -10.30 21.74 6.69
C THR A 45 -11.25 22.35 5.66
N CYS A 46 -11.86 21.52 4.80
CA CYS A 46 -12.74 22.00 3.73
C CYS A 46 -14.24 21.78 3.99
N GLY A 47 -14.61 21.08 5.07
CA GLY A 47 -16.00 20.82 5.43
C GLY A 47 -16.73 19.82 4.54
N ASN A 48 -16.11 19.34 3.46
CA ASN A 48 -16.71 18.40 2.52
C ASN A 48 -16.89 17.01 3.14
N TYR A 49 -17.96 16.34 2.70
CA TYR A 49 -18.29 14.99 3.08
C TYR A 49 -17.85 14.01 2.01
N ILE A 50 -17.31 12.89 2.45
CA ILE A 50 -17.01 11.75 1.59
C ILE A 50 -17.95 10.64 1.98
N SER A 51 -18.62 10.05 0.99
CA SER A 51 -19.48 8.89 1.23
C SER A 51 -18.64 7.63 1.45
N GLU A 52 -19.22 6.71 2.21
CA GLU A 52 -18.77 5.32 2.26
C GLU A 52 -18.62 4.72 0.84
N GLY A 53 -17.71 3.76 0.69
CA GLY A 53 -17.44 3.10 -0.59
C GLY A 53 -16.61 3.90 -1.58
N THR A 54 -16.29 5.17 -1.31
CA THR A 54 -15.45 5.96 -2.21
C THR A 54 -14.03 5.40 -2.25
N THR A 55 -13.48 5.26 -3.46
CA THR A 55 -12.16 4.63 -3.69
C THR A 55 -11.03 5.67 -3.72
N PHE A 56 -9.97 5.42 -2.95
CA PHE A 56 -8.82 6.32 -2.83
C PHE A 56 -7.49 5.61 -2.96
N ASN A 57 -6.50 6.35 -3.45
CA ASN A 57 -5.10 5.97 -3.34
C ASN A 57 -4.61 6.37 -1.95
N SER A 58 -4.17 5.38 -1.17
CA SER A 58 -3.71 5.52 0.20
C SER A 58 -2.27 5.03 0.37
N ARG A 59 -1.60 5.49 1.42
CA ARG A 59 -0.34 4.95 1.92
C ARG A 59 -0.62 4.18 3.21
N LYS A 60 -0.28 2.89 3.23
CA LYS A 60 -0.37 2.00 4.38
C LYS A 60 0.97 1.91 5.08
N GLU A 61 0.96 2.03 6.40
CA GLU A 61 2.10 1.85 7.31
C GLU A 61 1.69 0.92 8.46
N ASP A 62 2.62 0.13 8.97
CA ASP A 62 2.41 -0.71 10.15
C ASP A 62 2.72 0.15 11.40
N ALA A 63 1.80 0.25 12.35
CA ALA A 63 1.97 1.09 13.55
C ALA A 63 3.00 0.46 14.50
N VAL A 64 4.27 0.87 14.37
CA VAL A 64 5.37 0.33 15.18
C VAL A 64 5.13 0.65 16.66
N GLY A 65 4.98 -0.39 17.48
CA GLY A 65 4.77 -0.29 18.92
C GLY A 65 3.32 -0.42 19.39
N GLU A 66 2.36 -0.48 18.46
CA GLU A 66 0.94 -0.65 18.76
C GLU A 66 0.46 -2.00 18.20
N ASN A 67 0.40 -3.01 19.08
CA ASN A 67 -0.18 -4.30 18.75
C ASN A 67 -1.35 -4.56 19.69
N TYR A 68 -2.49 -4.96 19.13
CA TYR A 68 -3.67 -5.34 19.92
C TYR A 68 -3.78 -6.87 19.93
N LEU A 69 -3.68 -7.50 21.10
CA LEU A 69 -3.76 -8.97 21.26
C LEU A 69 -2.80 -9.76 20.33
N GLY A 70 -1.69 -9.16 19.89
CA GLY A 70 -0.74 -9.76 18.97
C GLY A 70 -0.99 -9.47 17.49
N GLU A 71 -2.10 -8.80 17.15
CA GLU A 71 -2.38 -8.30 15.81
C GLU A 71 -1.77 -6.92 15.59
N GLN A 72 -1.29 -6.69 14.37
CA GLN A 72 -0.64 -5.43 13.97
C GLN A 72 -1.70 -4.38 13.65
N ILE A 73 -1.59 -3.21 14.26
CA ILE A 73 -2.43 -2.07 13.91
C ILE A 73 -1.87 -1.41 12.64
N LEU A 74 -2.76 -1.10 11.70
CA LEU A 74 -2.42 -0.51 10.41
C LEU A 74 -2.87 0.94 10.35
N ARG A 75 -1.98 1.83 9.88
CA ARG A 75 -2.27 3.25 9.65
C ARG A 75 -2.38 3.52 8.16
N PHE A 76 -3.47 4.18 7.78
CA PHE A 76 -3.74 4.57 6.40
C PHE A 76 -3.73 6.10 6.28
N TYR A 77 -2.93 6.60 5.34
CA TYR A 77 -2.88 8.01 4.99
C TYR A 77 -3.47 8.18 3.60
N PHE A 78 -4.51 8.98 3.48
CA PHE A 78 -5.06 9.39 2.20
C PHE A 78 -5.21 10.90 2.18
N GLN A 79 -5.07 11.49 1.01
CA GLN A 79 -5.25 12.91 0.80
C GLN A 79 -6.58 13.13 0.10
N MET A 80 -7.33 14.12 0.59
CA MET A 80 -8.60 14.51 -0.01
C MET A 80 -8.37 15.42 -1.23
N TYR A 81 -9.09 15.11 -2.31
CA TYR A 81 -8.88 15.74 -3.63
C TYR A 81 -9.05 17.26 -3.62
N GLN A 82 -9.85 17.81 -2.71
CA GLN A 82 -10.17 19.25 -2.70
C GLN A 82 -9.17 20.11 -1.91
N VAL A 83 -8.21 19.51 -1.19
CA VAL A 83 -7.15 20.22 -0.44
C VAL A 83 -5.86 20.36 -1.29
N LEU A 84 -5.88 19.88 -2.53
CA LEU A 84 -4.77 19.97 -3.50
C LEU A 84 -4.89 21.17 -4.46
N ARG A 85 -5.82 22.10 -4.21
CA ARG A 85 -5.89 23.39 -4.88
C ARG A 85 -5.40 24.49 -3.96
#